data_AF-A0A357N2P8-F1
#
_entry.id   AF-A0A357N2P8-F1
#
_cell.length_a   1.000
_cell.length_b   1.000
_cell.length_c   1.000
_cell.angle_alpha   90.00
_cell.angle_beta   90.00
_cell.angle_gamma   90.00
#
_symmetry.space_group_name_H-M   'P 1'
#
loop_
_entity.id
_entity.type
_entity.pdbx_description
1 polymer ?
#
loop_
_entity_poly.entity_id
_entity_poly.type
_entity_poly.pdbx_seq_one_letter_code
_entity_poly.pdbx_strand_id
1 'polypeptide(L)' 'MDGLPGNGTPLNCSPLERGQARAIAEAFRPVQAWGNRRDYYYTRGKLGSDPLYDGVLQHLPDDGLPLLDLGCGLGL' A
#
# COMPACT_ATOMS: atom_id res chain seq x y z
N MET A 1 -15.93 -18.47 -15.01
CA MET A 1 -15.38 -17.35 -14.22
C MET A 1 -15.43 -16.18 -15.17
N ASP A 2 -16.58 -15.52 -15.16
CA ASP A 2 -16.97 -14.67 -16.26
C ASP A 2 -16.47 -13.29 -15.87
N GLY A 3 -15.37 -12.85 -16.48
CA GLY A 3 -14.62 -11.64 -16.16
C GLY A 3 -15.38 -10.34 -16.44
N LEU A 4 -16.67 -10.29 -16.11
CA LEU A 4 -17.44 -9.08 -16.04
C LEU A 4 -16.95 -8.27 -14.84
N PRO A 5 -16.57 -6.99 -15.01
CA PRO A 5 -16.28 -6.12 -13.88
C PRO A 5 -17.49 -6.14 -12.94
N GLY A 6 -17.27 -6.41 -11.66
CA GLY A 6 -18.35 -6.44 -10.68
C GLY A 6 -19.10 -5.11 -10.71
N ASN A 7 -20.43 -5.15 -10.87
CA ASN A 7 -21.33 -3.99 -10.90
C ASN A 7 -21.44 -3.26 -9.54
N GLY A 8 -20.41 -3.32 -8.70
CA GLY A 8 -20.37 -2.64 -7.40
C GLY A 8 -20.16 -1.14 -7.57
N THR A 9 -20.73 -0.36 -6.65
CA THR A 9 -20.40 1.07 -6.53
C THR A 9 -18.90 1.20 -6.28
N PRO A 10 -18.16 2.03 -7.05
CA PRO A 10 -16.75 2.29 -6.78
C PRO A 10 -16.57 2.78 -5.34
N LEU A 11 -15.57 2.23 -4.65
CA LEU A 11 -15.24 2.65 -3.30
C LEU A 11 -14.68 4.07 -3.32
N ASN A 12 -15.06 4.85 -2.32
CA ASN A 12 -14.44 6.16 -2.09
C ASN A 12 -13.10 5.94 -1.37
N CYS A 13 -12.04 5.74 -2.14
CA CYS A 13 -10.70 5.49 -1.61
C CYS A 13 -9.78 6.66 -1.90
N SER A 14 -8.88 6.95 -0.95
CA SER A 14 -7.87 7.99 -1.09
C SER A 14 -6.46 7.42 -0.87
N PRO A 15 -5.43 7.96 -1.55
CA PRO A 15 -4.05 7.65 -1.19
C PRO A 15 -3.74 8.06 0.25
N LEU A 16 -2.69 7.47 0.84
CA LEU A 16 -2.26 7.84 2.18
C LEU A 16 -1.78 9.29 2.22
N GLU A 17 -1.99 9.94 3.37
CA GLU A 17 -1.46 11.26 3.61
C GLU A 17 0.06 11.28 3.46
N ARG A 18 0.59 12.38 2.92
CA ARG A 18 2.03 12.50 2.60
C ARG A 18 2.94 12.19 3.80
N GLY A 19 2.50 12.53 5.02
CA GLY A 19 3.21 12.23 6.25
C GLY A 19 3.26 10.73 6.56
N GLN A 20 2.14 10.03 6.42
CA GLN A 20 2.04 8.58 6.67
C GLN A 20 2.84 7.79 5.63
N ALA A 21 2.68 8.12 4.34
CA ALA A 21 3.45 7.49 3.26
C ALA A 21 4.95 7.66 3.47
N ARG A 22 5.40 8.83 3.94
CA ARG A 22 6.81 9.07 4.29
C ARG A 22 7.24 8.22 5.48
N ALA A 23 6.45 8.17 6.55
CA ALA A 23 6.80 7.43 7.76
C ALA A 23 7.04 5.94 7.47
N ILE A 24 6.19 5.32 6.66
CA ILE A 24 6.36 3.92 6.22
C ILE A 24 7.59 3.79 5.31
N ALA A 25 7.77 4.72 4.37
CA ALA A 25 8.91 4.68 3.45
C ALA A 25 10.27 4.76 4.15
N GLU A 26 10.40 5.43 5.30
CA GLU A 26 11.66 5.51 6.06
C GLU A 26 12.18 4.12 6.49
N ALA A 27 11.32 3.11 6.63
CA ALA A 27 11.75 1.72 6.90
C ALA A 27 12.60 1.14 5.75
N PHE A 28 12.43 1.65 4.52
CA PHE A 28 13.16 1.25 3.33
C PHE A 28 14.34 2.18 3.02
N ARG A 29 14.67 3.11 3.93
CA ARG A 29 15.81 4.00 3.76
C ARG A 29 17.12 3.25 4.04
N PRO A 30 18.12 3.31 3.15
CA PRO A 30 19.40 2.67 3.40
C PRO A 30 20.13 3.30 4.60
N VAL A 31 20.82 2.46 5.37
CA VAL A 31 21.63 2.89 6.52
C VAL A 31 22.86 3.68 6.05
N GLN A 32 23.48 3.27 4.93
CA GLN A 32 24.62 3.98 4.35
C GLN A 32 24.15 5.24 3.63
N ALA A 33 24.89 6.34 3.81
CA ALA A 33 24.58 7.63 3.20
C ALA A 33 24.48 7.58 1.66
N TRP A 34 25.21 6.66 1.03
CA TRP A 34 25.25 6.44 -0.43
C TRP A 34 24.53 5.17 -0.88
N GLY A 35 23.72 4.56 -0.01
CA GLY A 35 22.93 3.37 -0.36
C GLY A 35 21.82 3.69 -1.36
N ASN A 36 21.38 2.66 -2.09
CA ASN A 36 20.28 2.80 -3.05
C ASN A 36 18.97 3.15 -2.34
N ARG A 37 18.29 4.21 -2.81
CA ARG A 37 17.02 4.71 -2.26
C ARG A 37 15.80 4.35 -3.09
N ARG A 38 15.95 3.46 -4.08
CA ARG A 38 14.86 3.07 -4.99
C ARG A 38 13.63 2.64 -4.21
N ASP A 39 13.77 1.72 -3.27
CA ASP A 39 12.64 1.14 -2.54
C ASP A 39 11.99 2.20 -1.62
N TYR A 40 12.77 3.06 -0.98
CA TYR A 40 12.27 4.26 -0.27
C TYR A 40 11.36 5.13 -1.17
N TYR A 41 11.82 5.50 -2.36
CA TYR A 41 11.04 6.37 -3.26
C TYR A 41 9.86 5.64 -3.89
N TYR A 42 10.01 4.35 -4.19
CA TYR A 42 8.91 3.50 -4.65
C TYR A 42 7.79 3.43 -3.60
N THR A 43 8.12 3.07 -2.36
CA THR A 43 7.15 2.98 -1.26
C THR A 43 6.43 4.32 -1.04
N ARG A 44 7.19 5.42 -0.94
CA ARG A 44 6.63 6.76 -0.74
C ARG A 44 5.70 7.16 -1.88
N GLY A 45 6.10 6.91 -3.13
CA GLY A 45 5.31 7.23 -4.31
C GLY A 45 4.05 6.38 -4.40
N LYS A 46 4.18 5.07 -4.19
CA LYS A 46 3.10 4.09 -4.29
C LYS A 46 2.01 4.38 -3.25
N LEU A 47 2.37 4.48 -1.97
CA LEU A 47 1.42 4.77 -0.89
C LEU A 47 0.77 6.17 -1.02
N GLY A 48 1.53 7.16 -1.51
CA GLY A 48 1.04 8.54 -1.64
C GLY A 48 0.26 8.84 -2.92
N SER A 49 0.07 7.87 -3.83
CA SER A 49 -0.66 8.07 -5.08
C SER A 49 -1.65 6.97 -5.46
N ASP A 50 -1.50 5.77 -4.91
CA ASP A 50 -2.37 4.64 -5.22
C ASP A 50 -3.47 4.48 -4.14
N PRO A 51 -4.76 4.67 -4.49
CA PRO A 51 -5.87 4.51 -3.54
C PRO A 51 -6.17 3.03 -3.20
N LEU A 52 -5.53 2.06 -3.86
CA LEU A 52 -5.76 0.63 -3.63
C LEU A 52 -5.61 0.24 -2.15
N TYR A 53 -4.61 0.78 -1.45
CA TYR A 53 -4.33 0.42 -0.06
C TYR A 53 -5.50 0.74 0.87
N ASP A 54 -6.08 1.93 0.73
CA ASP A 54 -7.27 2.33 1.49
C ASP A 54 -8.47 1.44 1.14
N GLY A 55 -8.67 1.13 -0.15
CA GLY A 55 -9.74 0.23 -0.58
C GLY A 55 -9.65 -1.19 -0.02
N VAL A 56 -8.44 -1.75 0.06
CA VAL A 56 -8.20 -3.07 0.69
C VAL A 56 -8.52 -3.01 2.18
N LEU A 57 -8.04 -1.99 2.89
CA LEU A 57 -8.30 -1.82 4.33
C LEU A 57 -9.81 -1.69 4.63
N GLN A 58 -10.57 -1.01 3.78
CA GLN A 58 -12.02 -0.90 3.91
C GLN A 58 -12.76 -2.24 3.74
N HIS A 59 -12.14 -3.25 3.11
CA HIS A 59 -12.72 -4.57 2.86
C HIS A 59 -12.26 -5.63 3.85
N LEU A 60 -11.17 -5.40 4.58
CA LEU A 60 -10.71 -6.33 5.59
C LEU A 60 -11.65 -6.25 6.81
N PRO A 61 -12.09 -7.40 7.34
CA PRO A 61 -12.85 -7.41 8.60
C PRO A 61 -11.94 -6.95 9.75
N ASP A 62 -12.50 -6.12 10.64
CA ASP A 62 -11.82 -5.70 11.88
C ASP A 62 -12.00 -6.76 12.97
N ASP A 63 -11.44 -7.95 12.71
CA ASP A 63 -11.60 -9.13 13.58
C ASP A 63 -10.28 -9.63 14.21
N GLY A 64 -9.16 -9.00 13.84
CA GLY A 64 -7.83 -9.33 14.35
C GLY A 64 -7.31 -10.71 13.93
N LEU A 65 -7.94 -11.37 12.96
CA LEU A 65 -7.44 -12.64 12.44
C LEU A 65 -6.15 -12.45 11.62
N PRO A 66 -5.27 -13.46 11.56
CA PRO A 66 -4.05 -13.37 10.76
C PRO A 66 -4.32 -13.13 9.26
N LEU A 67 -3.57 -12.21 8.66
CA LEU A 67 -3.65 -11.89 7.23
C LEU A 67 -2.51 -12.58 6.46
N LEU A 68 -2.84 -13.25 5.36
CA LEU A 68 -1.87 -13.79 4.40
C LEU A 68 -1.80 -12.88 3.18
N ASP A 69 -0.66 -12.24 2.97
CA ASP A 69 -0.40 -11.43 1.78
C ASP A 69 0.38 -12.24 0.73
N LEU A 70 -0.26 -12.48 -0.42
CA LEU A 70 0.29 -13.29 -1.50
C LEU A 70 0.95 -12.40 -2.55
N GLY A 71 2.24 -12.66 -2.82
CA GLY A 71 2.99 -11.85 -3.76
C GLY A 71 3.32 -10.45 -3.24
N CYS A 72 3.51 -10.33 -1.92
CA CYS A 72 3.68 -9.07 -1.19
C CYS A 72 4.83 -8.17 -1.69
N GLY A 73 5.80 -8.70 -2.42
CA GLY A 73 6.90 -7.91 -2.97
C GLY A 73 7.71 -7.22 -1.86
N LEU A 74 7.62 -5.89 -1.78
CA LEU A 74 8.25 -5.10 -0.71
C LEU A 74 7.50 -5.17 0.63
N GLY A 75 6.29 -5.73 0.67
CA GLY A 75 5.46 -5.86 1.87
C GLY A 75 4.93 -4.51 2.37
N LEU A 76 4.27 -3.75 1.49
CA LEU A 76 3.74 -2.41 1.78
C LEU A 76 2.41 -2.45 2.52
#